data_AF-A0A847Y4Z6-F1
#
_entry.id   AF-A0A847Y4Z6-F1
#
_cell.length_a   1.000
_cell.length_b   1.000
_cell.length_c   1.000
_cell.angle_alpha   90.00
_cell.angle_beta   90.00
_cell.angle_gamma   90.00
#
_symmetry.space_group_name_H-M   'P 1'
#
loop_
_entity.id
_entity.type
_entity.pdbx_description
1 polymer ?
#
loop_
_entity_poly.entity_id
_entity_poly.type
_entity_poly.pdbx_seq_one_letter_code
_entity_poly.pdbx_strand_id
1 'polypeptide(L)'
;MGRKKLKKKKKATGLTIYHYVACLVMAAVLAIFIHSFFPKYTATCANTLSCNEGPKLLVENDGYGIFNNKKVSAPKIDLTLEKYKSKVLGVNSKPNEKHIYVNLKTQTLYAYEGKNLFMKTFISSGKWFPTPTGEFTIWVKIRSTRMSGGSGDDYYDLPNVPYVMFFSNDKVPASAGFSLHGAYWHNNFGHPMSHGCVNMRTTDVAKLYEWATPISDGLTTHASGDNPGTKVTIYDGDSI
;
A
#
# COMPACT_ATOMS: atom_id res chain seq x y z
N MET A 1 49.92 -6.71 78.70
CA MET A 1 48.50 -6.45 78.38
C MET A 1 48.43 -5.70 77.05
N GLY A 2 48.38 -6.41 75.91
CA GLY A 2 48.48 -5.80 74.58
C GLY A 2 47.35 -6.27 73.66
N ARG A 3 46.40 -5.37 73.37
CA ARG A 3 45.25 -5.59 72.45
C ARG A 3 45.72 -5.82 71.01
N LYS A 4 45.45 -6.99 70.43
CA LYS A 4 45.51 -7.20 68.97
C LYS A 4 44.37 -6.44 68.29
N LYS A 5 44.69 -5.49 67.41
CA LYS A 5 43.71 -4.82 66.53
C LYS A 5 43.27 -5.78 65.41
N LEU A 6 41.97 -6.09 65.33
CA LEU A 6 41.37 -6.67 64.12
C LEU A 6 41.37 -5.62 63.00
N LYS A 7 42.10 -5.89 61.90
CA LYS A 7 41.94 -5.14 60.64
C LYS A 7 40.67 -5.64 59.93
N LYS A 8 39.64 -4.78 59.86
CA LYS A 8 38.46 -4.98 59.01
C LYS A 8 38.90 -4.96 57.53
N LYS A 9 38.73 -6.07 56.80
CA LYS A 9 38.76 -6.09 55.32
C LYS A 9 37.55 -5.30 54.80
N LYS A 10 37.75 -4.09 54.26
CA LYS A 10 36.72 -3.39 53.47
C LYS A 10 36.62 -4.10 52.11
N LYS A 11 35.45 -4.70 51.86
CA LYS A 11 35.14 -5.55 50.70
C LYS A 11 35.08 -4.76 49.38
N ALA A 12 35.58 -5.41 48.32
CA ALA A 12 35.46 -5.08 46.91
C ALA A 12 33.99 -4.92 46.46
N THR A 13 33.41 -3.75 46.71
CA THR A 13 32.03 -3.40 46.36
C THR A 13 31.98 -2.29 45.30
N GLY A 14 32.95 -1.37 45.32
CA GLY A 14 33.05 -0.31 44.30
C GLY A 14 33.41 -0.82 42.90
N LEU A 15 34.24 -1.87 42.79
CA LEU A 15 34.67 -2.40 41.49
C LEU A 15 33.51 -3.09 40.74
N THR A 16 32.67 -3.85 41.45
CA THR A 16 31.49 -4.49 40.87
C THR A 16 30.43 -3.47 40.45
N ILE A 17 30.16 -2.44 41.26
CA ILE A 17 29.22 -1.37 40.89
C ILE A 17 29.72 -0.60 39.65
N TYR A 18 31.02 -0.31 39.56
CA TYR A 18 31.60 0.36 38.40
C TYR A 18 31.44 -0.46 37.10
N HIS A 19 31.68 -1.78 37.15
CA HIS A 19 31.48 -2.64 35.98
C HIS A 19 30.02 -2.72 35.56
N TYR A 20 29.08 -2.79 36.51
CA TYR A 20 27.65 -2.75 36.22
C TYR A 20 27.22 -1.44 35.56
N VAL A 21 27.68 -0.29 36.08
CA VAL A 21 27.39 1.02 35.50
C VAL A 21 28.02 1.15 34.11
N ALA A 22 29.26 0.70 33.92
CA ALA A 22 29.94 0.72 32.63
C ALA A 22 29.22 -0.15 31.58
N CYS A 23 28.75 -1.35 31.96
CA CYS A 23 27.96 -2.22 31.08
C CYS A 23 26.62 -1.57 30.69
N LEU A 24 25.93 -0.91 31.62
CA LEU A 24 24.66 -0.21 31.33
C LEU A 24 24.88 0.98 30.38
N VAL A 25 25.95 1.74 30.56
CA VAL A 25 26.31 2.84 29.65
C VAL A 25 26.68 2.32 28.27
N MET A 26 27.47 1.25 28.19
CA MET A 26 27.82 0.59 26.92
C MET A 26 26.57 0.07 26.19
N ALA A 27 25.65 -0.58 26.89
CA ALA A 27 24.39 -1.06 26.33
C ALA A 27 23.49 0.09 25.85
N ALA A 28 23.42 1.19 26.60
CA ALA A 28 22.66 2.38 26.20
C ALA A 28 23.28 3.06 24.97
N VAL A 29 24.61 3.18 24.90
CA VAL A 29 25.32 3.71 23.73
C VAL A 29 25.10 2.82 22.51
N LEU A 30 25.17 1.49 22.66
CA LEU A 30 24.85 0.55 21.59
C LEU A 30 23.40 0.68 21.13
N ALA A 31 22.44 0.81 22.04
CA ALA A 31 21.03 0.97 21.71
C ALA A 31 20.77 2.30 20.96
N ILE A 32 21.45 3.38 21.37
CA ILE A 32 21.40 4.69 20.68
C ILE A 32 22.04 4.59 19.29
N PHE A 33 23.19 3.91 19.16
CA PHE A 33 23.85 3.67 17.87
C PHE A 33 23.00 2.81 16.94
N ILE A 34 22.33 1.80 17.47
CA ILE A 34 21.38 0.96 16.74
C ILE A 34 20.18 1.81 16.29
N HIS A 35 19.62 2.65 17.16
CA HIS A 35 18.52 3.56 16.80
C HIS A 35 18.92 4.63 15.77
N SER A 36 20.16 5.13 15.80
CA SER A 36 20.65 6.13 14.85
C SER A 36 21.03 5.54 13.49
N PHE A 37 21.31 4.23 13.42
CA PHE A 37 21.54 3.50 12.18
C PHE A 37 20.28 2.94 11.52
N PHE A 38 19.13 2.94 12.20
CA PHE A 38 17.87 2.64 11.53
C PHE A 38 17.41 3.87 10.74
N PRO A 39 17.36 3.79 9.39
CA PRO A 39 16.83 4.89 8.60
C PRO A 39 15.40 5.18 9.08
N LYS A 40 15.14 6.42 9.48
CA LYS A 40 13.77 6.90 9.68
C LYS A 40 13.07 6.78 8.33
N TYR A 41 12.31 5.69 8.14
CA TYR A 41 11.46 5.53 6.97
C TYR A 41 10.40 6.65 7.04
N THR A 42 10.64 7.76 6.35
CA THR A 42 9.55 8.69 6.02
C THR A 42 8.64 7.90 5.11
N ALA A 43 7.48 7.47 5.62
CA ALA A 43 6.53 6.68 4.84
C ALA A 43 6.24 7.44 3.53
N THR A 44 6.77 6.90 2.44
CA THR A 44 6.51 7.33 1.08
C THR A 44 5.05 7.07 0.79
N CYS A 45 4.28 8.11 0.55
CA CYS A 45 2.83 8.01 0.52
C CYS A 45 2.28 8.37 -0.85
N ALA A 46 1.62 7.41 -1.50
CA ALA A 46 0.97 7.64 -2.80
C ALA A 46 -0.35 8.41 -2.66
N ASN A 47 -1.05 8.20 -1.54
CA ASN A 47 -2.30 8.86 -1.22
C ASN A 47 -2.34 9.34 0.23
N THR A 48 -2.10 10.63 0.46
CA THR A 48 -1.94 11.21 1.80
C THR A 48 -3.09 10.90 2.74
N LEU A 49 -4.34 10.96 2.26
CA LEU A 49 -5.51 10.61 3.07
C LEU A 49 -5.49 9.14 3.51
N SER A 50 -5.31 8.22 2.56
CA SER A 50 -5.27 6.77 2.84
C SER A 50 -4.08 6.38 3.72
N CYS A 51 -2.95 7.10 3.63
CA CYS A 51 -1.80 6.84 4.51
C CYS A 51 -2.04 7.30 5.95
N ASN A 52 -2.75 8.43 6.12
CA ASN A 52 -2.99 9.02 7.44
C ASN A 52 -4.14 8.32 8.18
N GLU A 53 -5.22 7.98 7.46
CA GLU A 53 -6.44 7.43 8.06
C GLU A 53 -6.62 5.92 7.81
N GLY A 54 -5.79 5.35 6.94
CA GLY A 54 -5.99 4.00 6.41
C GLY A 54 -7.01 3.95 5.27
N PRO A 55 -7.01 2.88 4.45
CA PRO A 55 -8.04 2.68 3.43
C PRO A 55 -9.43 2.50 4.04
N LYS A 56 -10.41 3.29 3.55
CA LYS A 56 -11.78 3.30 4.07
C LYS A 56 -12.80 3.28 2.93
N LEU A 57 -13.85 2.48 3.09
CA LEU A 57 -15.02 2.57 2.21
C LEU A 57 -15.71 3.93 2.41
N LEU A 58 -15.82 4.70 1.33
CA LEU A 58 -16.53 5.98 1.34
C LEU A 58 -17.23 6.20 -0.01
N VAL A 59 -18.51 6.56 0.05
CA VAL A 59 -19.34 6.93 -1.11
C VAL A 59 -19.99 8.28 -0.86
N GLU A 60 -19.75 9.22 -1.77
CA GLU A 60 -20.16 10.62 -1.70
C GLU A 60 -20.80 11.03 -3.04
N ASN A 61 -22.10 10.76 -3.22
CA ASN A 61 -22.77 10.92 -4.52
C ASN A 61 -23.10 12.37 -4.90
N ASP A 62 -22.96 13.30 -3.96
CA ASP A 62 -23.35 14.71 -4.12
C ASP A 62 -22.13 15.66 -4.17
N GLY A 63 -20.92 15.10 -4.33
CA GLY A 63 -19.66 15.85 -4.34
C GLY A 63 -19.06 16.08 -5.72
N TYR A 64 -18.13 17.04 -5.81
CA TYR A 64 -17.17 17.15 -6.91
C TYR A 64 -15.76 16.84 -6.41
N GLY A 65 -14.90 16.36 -7.30
CA GLY A 65 -13.47 16.24 -7.04
C GLY A 65 -12.68 17.44 -7.55
N ILE A 66 -11.42 17.52 -7.16
CA ILE A 66 -10.43 18.47 -7.65
C ILE A 66 -9.26 17.68 -8.24
N PHE A 67 -8.84 18.04 -9.45
CA PHE A 67 -7.66 17.49 -10.11
C PHE A 67 -7.06 18.54 -11.05
N ASN A 68 -5.73 18.76 -11.00
CA ASN A 68 -5.04 19.79 -11.79
C ASN A 68 -5.74 21.16 -11.70
N ASN A 69 -6.08 21.59 -10.48
CA ASN A 69 -6.78 22.85 -10.21
C ASN A 69 -8.17 22.99 -10.89
N LYS A 70 -8.78 21.89 -11.33
CA LYS A 70 -10.10 21.86 -11.97
C LYS A 70 -11.08 21.00 -11.18
N LYS A 71 -12.35 21.42 -11.17
CA LYS A 71 -13.44 20.58 -10.66
C LYS A 71 -13.70 19.43 -11.64
N VAL A 72 -13.85 18.23 -11.10
CA VAL A 72 -14.22 17.02 -11.86
C VAL A 72 -15.50 16.43 -11.26
N SER A 73 -16.42 15.99 -12.12
CA SER A 73 -17.65 15.34 -11.65
C SER A 73 -17.31 13.99 -11.03
N ALA A 74 -17.66 13.80 -9.76
CA ALA A 74 -17.54 12.50 -9.12
C ALA A 74 -18.53 11.51 -9.75
N PRO A 75 -18.16 10.24 -9.96
CA PRO A 75 -19.11 9.23 -10.38
C PRO A 75 -20.10 8.96 -9.26
N LYS A 76 -21.36 8.74 -9.62
CA LYS A 76 -22.36 8.21 -8.69
C LYS A 76 -22.14 6.71 -8.52
N ILE A 77 -22.06 6.25 -7.28
CA ILE A 77 -21.91 4.84 -6.93
C ILE A 77 -23.20 4.37 -6.27
N ASP A 78 -23.87 3.43 -6.93
CA ASP A 78 -25.00 2.70 -6.38
C ASP A 78 -24.52 1.38 -5.77
N LEU A 79 -24.50 1.33 -4.44
CA LEU A 79 -24.07 0.16 -3.69
C LEU A 79 -25.13 -0.95 -3.64
N THR A 80 -26.39 -0.65 -3.99
CA THR A 80 -27.48 -1.63 -3.95
C THR A 80 -27.28 -2.72 -4.99
N LEU A 81 -26.81 -2.36 -6.19
CA LEU A 81 -26.53 -3.27 -7.30
C LEU A 81 -25.39 -4.26 -6.98
N GLU A 82 -24.38 -3.83 -6.23
CA GLU A 82 -23.23 -4.67 -5.88
C GLU A 82 -23.60 -5.76 -4.85
N LYS A 83 -24.53 -5.45 -3.94
CA LYS A 83 -25.08 -6.44 -2.98
C LYS A 83 -25.76 -7.62 -3.68
N TYR A 84 -26.34 -7.41 -4.86
CA TYR A 84 -26.96 -8.50 -5.64
C TYR A 84 -25.93 -9.33 -6.42
N LYS A 85 -24.80 -8.73 -6.79
CA LYS A 85 -23.77 -9.36 -7.60
C LYS A 85 -22.89 -10.34 -6.81
N SER A 86 -22.55 -10.00 -5.56
CA SER A 86 -21.74 -10.87 -4.68
C SER A 86 -22.41 -12.19 -4.31
N LYS A 87 -23.75 -12.29 -4.43
CA LYS A 87 -24.52 -13.49 -4.08
C LYS A 87 -24.45 -14.61 -5.12
N VAL A 88 -24.00 -14.33 -6.35
CA VAL A 88 -24.19 -15.25 -7.50
C VAL A 88 -22.88 -15.90 -7.99
N LEU A 89 -21.71 -15.38 -7.65
CA LEU A 89 -20.45 -15.83 -8.24
C LEU A 89 -19.61 -16.69 -7.30
N GLY A 90 -19.95 -17.98 -7.23
CA GLY A 90 -19.05 -19.02 -6.74
C GLY A 90 -17.93 -19.27 -7.76
N VAL A 91 -16.88 -18.45 -7.75
CA VAL A 91 -15.72 -18.63 -8.64
C VAL A 91 -14.65 -19.50 -7.97
N ASN A 92 -14.71 -20.80 -8.26
CA ASN A 92 -13.62 -21.75 -8.00
C ASN A 92 -12.43 -21.45 -8.94
N SER A 93 -11.63 -20.44 -8.63
CA SER A 93 -10.32 -20.23 -9.26
C SER A 93 -9.26 -20.34 -8.18
N LYS A 94 -8.24 -21.17 -8.41
CA LYS A 94 -7.13 -21.31 -7.46
C LYS A 94 -6.37 -19.98 -7.42
N PRO A 95 -6.32 -19.28 -6.28
CA PRO A 95 -5.74 -17.94 -6.20
C PRO A 95 -4.29 -17.86 -6.70
N ASN A 96 -3.55 -18.96 -6.56
CA ASN A 96 -2.12 -19.05 -6.89
C ASN A 96 -1.81 -19.03 -8.40
N GLU A 97 -2.82 -19.03 -9.26
CA GLU A 97 -2.62 -18.97 -10.72
C GLU A 97 -2.82 -17.57 -11.30
N LYS A 98 -3.36 -16.62 -10.52
CA LYS A 98 -3.63 -15.25 -10.98
C LYS A 98 -2.45 -14.33 -10.69
N HIS A 99 -2.01 -13.60 -11.71
CA HIS A 99 -0.89 -12.65 -11.60
C HIS A 99 -1.14 -11.41 -12.45
N ILE A 100 -0.86 -10.23 -11.88
CA ILE A 100 -0.94 -8.93 -12.56
C ILE A 100 0.48 -8.42 -12.78
N TYR A 101 0.78 -8.02 -14.01
CA TYR A 101 2.06 -7.42 -14.38
C TYR A 101 1.83 -5.99 -14.84
N VAL A 102 2.60 -5.04 -14.31
CA VAL A 102 2.55 -3.62 -14.68
C VAL A 102 3.91 -3.24 -15.23
N ASN A 103 3.94 -2.91 -16.51
CA ASN A 103 5.13 -2.40 -17.19
C ASN A 103 5.09 -0.87 -17.20
N LEU A 104 5.98 -0.24 -16.43
CA LEU A 104 6.07 1.22 -16.31
C LEU A 104 6.62 1.88 -17.58
N LYS A 105 7.54 1.23 -18.29
CA LYS A 105 8.11 1.74 -19.54
C LYS A 105 7.05 1.89 -20.64
N THR A 106 6.20 0.88 -20.80
CA THR A 106 5.14 0.83 -21.83
C THR A 106 3.76 1.26 -21.31
N GLN A 107 3.67 1.63 -20.04
CA GLN A 107 2.42 2.03 -19.37
C GLN A 107 1.28 1.04 -19.62
N THR A 108 1.58 -0.26 -19.51
CA THR A 108 0.65 -1.35 -19.83
C THR A 108 0.52 -2.32 -18.67
N LEU A 109 -0.72 -2.73 -18.39
CA LEU A 109 -1.04 -3.80 -17.46
C LEU A 109 -1.40 -5.07 -18.23
N TYR A 110 -0.89 -6.20 -17.76
CA TYR A 110 -1.25 -7.54 -18.18
C TYR A 110 -1.79 -8.31 -16.99
N ALA A 111 -2.89 -9.04 -17.14
CA ALA A 111 -3.41 -9.95 -16.13
C ALA A 111 -3.48 -11.36 -16.72
N TYR A 112 -2.85 -12.31 -16.05
CA TYR A 112 -2.78 -13.72 -16.46
C TYR A 112 -3.43 -14.63 -15.43
N GLU A 113 -4.09 -15.67 -15.92
CA GLU A 113 -4.50 -16.84 -15.14
C GLU A 113 -3.79 -18.07 -15.71
N GLY A 114 -2.76 -18.53 -15.00
CA GLY A 114 -1.80 -19.49 -15.54
C GLY A 114 -1.13 -18.93 -16.79
N LYS A 115 -1.40 -19.55 -17.95
CA LYS A 115 -0.88 -19.12 -19.26
C LYS A 115 -1.86 -18.26 -20.06
N ASN A 116 -3.08 -18.10 -19.58
CA ASN A 116 -4.14 -17.40 -20.32
C ASN A 116 -4.08 -15.91 -20.03
N LEU A 117 -3.93 -15.09 -21.08
CA LEU A 117 -4.04 -13.64 -20.98
C LEU A 117 -5.51 -13.25 -20.78
N PHE A 118 -5.86 -12.84 -19.56
CA PHE A 118 -7.20 -12.35 -19.23
C PHE A 118 -7.41 -10.90 -19.69
N MET A 119 -6.40 -10.05 -19.47
CA MET A 119 -6.50 -8.62 -19.78
C MET A 119 -5.17 -8.05 -20.23
N LYS A 120 -5.22 -7.18 -21.24
CA LYS A 120 -4.15 -6.24 -21.59
C LYS A 120 -4.77 -4.85 -21.75
N THR A 121 -4.31 -3.86 -20.98
CA THR A 121 -4.82 -2.48 -21.09
C THR A 121 -3.76 -1.45 -20.73
N PHE A 122 -3.93 -0.23 -21.23
CA PHE A 122 -3.09 0.90 -20.84
C PHE A 122 -3.42 1.39 -19.44
N ILE A 123 -2.40 1.85 -18.73
CA ILE A 123 -2.49 2.45 -17.38
C ILE A 123 -1.85 3.84 -17.36
N SER A 124 -1.99 4.54 -16.25
CA SER A 124 -1.17 5.73 -15.93
C SER A 124 -0.54 5.56 -14.57
N SER A 125 0.79 5.43 -14.52
CA SER A 125 1.57 5.30 -13.29
C SER A 125 1.99 6.66 -12.72
N GLY A 126 2.82 6.61 -11.69
CA GLY A 126 3.38 7.77 -11.00
C GLY A 126 4.11 8.75 -11.91
N LYS A 127 3.58 9.97 -12.02
CA LYS A 127 4.24 11.13 -12.65
C LYS A 127 4.89 12.01 -11.60
N TRP A 128 4.12 12.38 -10.58
CA TRP A 128 4.56 13.29 -9.52
C TRP A 128 5.22 12.56 -8.36
N PHE A 129 4.81 11.31 -8.15
CA PHE A 129 5.44 10.42 -7.20
C PHE A 129 5.61 9.03 -7.85
N PRO A 130 6.83 8.46 -7.94
CA PRO A 130 7.07 7.23 -8.69
C PRO A 130 6.27 6.03 -8.17
N THR A 131 5.75 5.22 -9.08
CA THR A 131 5.22 3.90 -8.73
C THR A 131 6.39 2.96 -8.42
N PRO A 132 6.40 2.26 -7.27
CA PRO A 132 7.50 1.40 -6.88
C PRO A 132 7.52 0.15 -7.74
N THR A 133 8.73 -0.30 -8.11
CA THR A 133 8.94 -1.60 -8.75
C THR A 133 9.11 -2.70 -7.71
N GLY A 134 8.84 -3.94 -8.12
CA GLY A 134 8.98 -5.14 -7.30
C GLY A 134 7.78 -6.06 -7.36
N GLU A 135 7.81 -7.06 -6.48
CA GLU A 135 6.76 -8.04 -6.29
C GLU A 135 5.87 -7.62 -5.11
N PHE A 136 4.57 -7.50 -5.35
CA PHE A 136 3.58 -7.10 -4.37
C PHE A 136 2.45 -8.12 -4.30
N THR A 137 1.62 -7.99 -3.27
CA THR A 137 0.37 -8.74 -3.15
C THR A 137 -0.75 -7.78 -2.81
N ILE A 138 -1.92 -7.95 -3.44
CA ILE A 138 -3.13 -7.21 -3.06
C ILE A 138 -3.51 -7.61 -1.64
N TRP A 139 -3.62 -6.64 -0.73
CA TRP A 139 -3.95 -6.93 0.67
C TRP A 139 -5.36 -6.47 1.07
N VAL A 140 -5.93 -5.50 0.36
CA VAL A 140 -7.34 -5.13 0.51
C VAL A 140 -7.93 -4.63 -0.81
N LYS A 141 -9.19 -4.96 -1.02
CA LYS A 141 -10.03 -4.46 -2.10
C LYS A 141 -11.15 -3.61 -1.52
N ILE A 142 -11.37 -2.41 -2.05
CA ILE A 142 -12.43 -1.49 -1.61
C ILE A 142 -13.20 -0.99 -2.83
N ARG A 143 -14.53 -1.07 -2.77
CA ARG A 143 -15.40 -0.71 -3.90
C ARG A 143 -15.32 0.78 -4.25
N SER A 144 -15.15 1.62 -3.24
CA SER A 144 -15.07 3.08 -3.36
C SER A 144 -14.34 3.69 -2.17
N THR A 145 -13.43 4.64 -2.41
CA THR A 145 -12.81 5.46 -1.37
C THR A 145 -12.68 6.90 -1.86
N ARG A 146 -12.40 7.82 -0.93
CA ARG A 146 -11.84 9.13 -1.28
C ARG A 146 -10.33 9.05 -1.29
N MET A 147 -9.71 9.76 -2.22
CA MET A 147 -8.26 9.85 -2.35
C MET A 147 -7.87 11.33 -2.47
N SER A 148 -7.07 11.83 -1.55
CA SER A 148 -6.46 13.17 -1.66
C SER A 148 -4.97 13.15 -1.34
N GLY A 149 -4.26 14.12 -1.90
CA GLY A 149 -2.81 14.26 -1.79
C GLY A 149 -2.26 15.34 -2.73
N GLY A 150 -0.94 15.35 -2.91
CA GLY A 150 -0.24 16.40 -3.65
C GLY A 150 -0.24 17.74 -2.92
N SER A 151 0.41 18.74 -3.51
CA SER A 151 0.43 20.11 -3.01
C SER A 151 0.69 21.11 -4.15
N GLY A 152 0.13 22.32 -4.04
CA GLY A 152 0.25 23.31 -5.12
C GLY A 152 -0.39 22.80 -6.42
N ASP A 153 0.38 22.76 -7.50
CA ASP A 153 -0.15 22.49 -8.85
C ASP A 153 -0.57 21.04 -9.10
N ASP A 154 -0.08 20.09 -8.32
CA ASP A 154 -0.41 18.66 -8.44
C ASP A 154 -1.42 18.18 -7.38
N TYR A 155 -2.00 19.11 -6.60
CA TYR A 155 -3.02 18.79 -5.62
C TYR A 155 -4.22 18.09 -6.27
N TYR A 156 -4.72 17.07 -5.55
CA TYR A 156 -5.93 16.37 -5.92
C TYR A 156 -6.77 16.00 -4.70
N ASP A 157 -8.08 15.95 -4.92
CA ASP A 157 -9.06 15.51 -3.95
C ASP A 157 -10.23 14.84 -4.67
N LEU A 158 -10.28 13.51 -4.60
CA LEU A 158 -11.05 12.68 -5.50
C LEU A 158 -12.02 11.81 -4.69
N PRO A 159 -13.30 12.21 -4.54
CA PRO A 159 -14.34 11.34 -4.03
C PRO A 159 -14.63 10.17 -4.97
N ASN A 160 -15.13 9.07 -4.42
CA ASN A 160 -15.62 7.93 -5.19
C ASN A 160 -14.62 7.32 -6.17
N VAL A 161 -13.33 7.27 -5.80
CA VAL A 161 -12.35 6.48 -6.55
C VAL A 161 -12.78 5.01 -6.52
N PRO A 162 -13.14 4.42 -7.68
CA PRO A 162 -13.82 3.14 -7.69
C PRO A 162 -12.84 1.97 -7.85
N TYR A 163 -13.26 0.80 -7.37
CA TYR A 163 -12.59 -0.49 -7.61
C TYR A 163 -11.12 -0.50 -7.21
N VAL A 164 -10.86 -0.11 -5.96
CA VAL A 164 -9.50 0.07 -5.44
C VAL A 164 -8.93 -1.24 -4.95
N MET A 165 -7.74 -1.58 -5.42
CA MET A 165 -6.98 -2.76 -5.02
C MET A 165 -5.63 -2.30 -4.47
N PHE A 166 -5.52 -2.22 -3.15
CA PHE A 166 -4.28 -1.84 -2.50
C PHE A 166 -3.30 -3.00 -2.46
N PHE A 167 -2.03 -2.71 -2.73
CA PHE A 167 -0.96 -3.70 -2.73
C PHE A 167 0.21 -3.24 -1.85
N SER A 168 0.95 -4.21 -1.33
CA SER A 168 2.10 -3.97 -0.46
C SER A 168 3.10 -5.13 -0.54
N ASN A 169 4.28 -4.91 0.01
CA ASN A 169 5.27 -5.95 0.30
C ASN A 169 6.07 -5.58 1.57
N ASP A 170 7.16 -6.28 1.80
CA ASP A 170 8.09 -6.09 2.92
C ASP A 170 8.80 -4.71 2.90
N LYS A 171 9.02 -4.14 1.71
CA LYS A 171 9.71 -2.85 1.53
C LYS A 171 8.75 -1.66 1.38
N VAL A 172 7.56 -1.91 0.87
CA VAL A 172 6.50 -0.91 0.67
C VAL A 172 5.32 -1.33 1.54
N PRO A 173 5.19 -0.75 2.75
CA PRO A 173 4.18 -1.17 3.70
C PRO A 173 2.78 -0.82 3.22
N ALA A 174 1.77 -1.52 3.75
CA ALA A 174 0.35 -1.21 3.48
C ALA A 174 -0.02 0.25 3.73
N SER A 175 0.62 0.89 4.72
CA SER A 175 0.45 2.31 5.05
C SER A 175 0.93 3.29 3.96
N ALA A 176 1.69 2.83 2.95
CA ALA A 176 2.12 3.66 1.83
C ALA A 176 0.99 3.97 0.82
N GLY A 177 -0.13 3.23 0.89
CA GLY A 177 -1.35 3.55 0.15
C GLY A 177 -1.31 3.31 -1.36
N PHE A 178 -0.31 2.58 -1.88
CA PHE A 178 -0.25 2.24 -3.30
C PHE A 178 -1.37 1.26 -3.70
N SER A 179 -2.01 1.55 -4.84
CA SER A 179 -3.14 0.77 -5.32
C SER A 179 -3.30 0.81 -6.83
N LEU A 180 -4.03 -0.17 -7.38
CA LEU A 180 -4.65 -0.09 -8.70
C LEU A 180 -6.09 0.38 -8.52
N HIS A 181 -6.56 1.32 -9.33
CA HIS A 181 -7.94 1.81 -9.23
C HIS A 181 -8.43 2.50 -10.50
N GLY A 182 -9.72 2.81 -10.55
CA GLY A 182 -10.32 3.59 -11.64
C GLY A 182 -9.95 5.06 -11.53
N ALA A 183 -9.68 5.71 -12.66
CA ALA A 183 -9.46 7.15 -12.74
C ALA A 183 -10.51 7.81 -13.63
N TYR A 184 -11.49 8.47 -13.02
CA TYR A 184 -12.57 9.16 -13.74
C TYR A 184 -12.21 10.61 -14.14
N TRP A 185 -11.11 11.15 -13.61
CA TRP A 185 -10.70 12.55 -13.76
C TRP A 185 -9.78 12.83 -14.96
N HIS A 186 -9.26 11.79 -15.62
CA HIS A 186 -8.42 11.93 -16.81
C HIS A 186 -8.55 10.73 -17.75
N ASN A 187 -8.09 10.89 -19.00
CA ASN A 187 -8.04 9.84 -20.02
C ASN A 187 -6.62 9.53 -20.54
N ASN A 188 -5.57 9.98 -19.84
CA ASN A 188 -4.16 9.91 -20.30
C ASN A 188 -3.50 8.51 -20.19
N PHE A 189 -4.28 7.45 -20.38
CA PHE A 189 -3.80 6.07 -20.27
C PHE A 189 -2.77 5.78 -21.37
N GLY A 190 -1.64 5.18 -20.98
CA GLY A 190 -0.44 5.04 -21.81
C GLY A 190 0.66 6.04 -21.44
N HIS A 191 0.39 6.95 -20.50
CA HIS A 191 1.33 7.93 -19.99
C HIS A 191 1.21 8.09 -18.46
N PRO A 192 2.30 8.37 -17.74
CA PRO A 192 2.24 8.66 -16.30
C PRO A 192 1.33 9.85 -15.97
N MET A 193 0.48 9.71 -14.96
CA MET A 193 -0.47 10.76 -14.53
C MET A 193 -0.98 10.60 -13.09
N SER A 194 -0.22 9.97 -12.20
CA SER A 194 -0.62 9.78 -10.79
C SER A 194 0.45 10.20 -9.79
N HIS A 195 0.10 10.13 -8.51
CA HIS A 195 1.03 10.19 -7.37
C HIS A 195 1.47 8.79 -6.92
N GLY A 196 1.64 7.87 -7.86
CA GLY A 196 2.25 6.55 -7.59
C GLY A 196 1.27 5.39 -7.71
N CYS A 197 -0.03 5.61 -7.53
CA CYS A 197 -1.05 4.61 -7.85
C CYS A 197 -1.05 4.26 -9.35
N VAL A 198 -1.57 3.08 -9.68
CA VAL A 198 -1.74 2.63 -11.07
C VAL A 198 -3.17 2.95 -11.51
N ASN A 199 -3.33 4.06 -12.22
CA ASN A 199 -4.63 4.51 -12.71
C ASN A 199 -5.06 3.68 -13.92
N MET A 200 -6.31 3.26 -13.93
CA MET A 200 -6.92 2.47 -14.99
C MET A 200 -8.23 3.10 -15.47
N ARG A 201 -8.66 2.77 -16.70
CA ARG A 201 -10.03 3.04 -17.14
C ARG A 201 -11.01 2.35 -16.20
N THR A 202 -12.06 3.07 -15.78
CA THR A 202 -13.06 2.54 -14.85
C THR A 202 -13.70 1.23 -15.32
N THR A 203 -13.92 1.07 -16.64
CA THR A 203 -14.46 -0.16 -17.23
C THR A 203 -13.51 -1.35 -17.13
N ASP A 204 -12.20 -1.10 -17.22
CA ASP A 204 -11.18 -2.15 -17.22
C ASP A 204 -10.91 -2.59 -15.80
N VAL A 205 -10.72 -1.64 -14.87
CA VAL A 205 -10.50 -1.97 -13.47
C VAL A 205 -11.70 -2.65 -12.83
N ALA A 206 -12.93 -2.35 -13.26
CA ALA A 206 -14.12 -3.05 -12.77
C ALA A 206 -14.03 -4.56 -13.07
N LYS A 207 -13.62 -4.93 -14.29
CA LYS A 207 -13.40 -6.35 -14.67
C LYS A 207 -12.23 -6.96 -13.92
N LEU A 208 -11.12 -6.22 -13.78
CA LEU A 208 -9.95 -6.69 -13.05
C LEU A 208 -10.26 -6.91 -11.56
N TYR A 209 -11.03 -6.01 -10.95
CA TYR A 209 -11.44 -6.10 -9.55
C TYR A 209 -12.29 -7.33 -9.28
N GLU A 210 -13.22 -7.69 -10.16
CA GLU A 210 -14.00 -8.93 -9.99
C GLU A 210 -13.13 -10.18 -10.20
N TRP A 211 -12.20 -10.13 -11.14
CA TRP A 211 -11.32 -11.25 -11.46
C TRP A 211 -10.24 -11.49 -10.39
N ALA A 212 -9.66 -10.43 -9.84
CA ALA A 212 -8.55 -10.49 -8.89
C ALA A 212 -9.01 -10.94 -7.50
N THR A 213 -8.13 -11.67 -6.83
CA THR A 213 -8.29 -12.08 -5.44
C THR A 213 -7.68 -11.03 -4.48
N PRO A 214 -8.15 -10.90 -3.22
CA PRO A 214 -9.15 -11.75 -2.56
C PRO A 214 -10.51 -11.68 -3.27
N ILE A 215 -11.21 -12.81 -3.37
CA ILE A 215 -12.57 -12.85 -3.91
C ILE A 215 -13.42 -11.92 -3.06
N SER A 216 -14.07 -10.94 -3.68
CA SER A 216 -14.85 -9.94 -2.97
C SER A 216 -16.06 -10.58 -2.31
N ASP A 217 -16.16 -10.47 -0.99
CA ASP A 217 -17.29 -10.92 -0.16
C ASP A 217 -18.15 -9.74 0.36
N GLY A 218 -17.74 -8.51 0.05
CA GLY A 218 -18.41 -7.29 0.44
C GLY A 218 -17.87 -6.08 -0.30
N LEU A 219 -18.17 -4.89 0.23
CA LEU A 219 -17.68 -3.62 -0.31
C LEU A 219 -16.23 -3.32 0.07
N THR A 220 -15.74 -3.99 1.12
CA THR A 220 -14.33 -4.03 1.52
C THR A 220 -14.00 -5.47 1.82
N THR A 221 -12.92 -5.99 1.23
CA THR A 221 -12.46 -7.36 1.43
C THR A 221 -10.95 -7.37 1.65
N HIS A 222 -10.52 -7.92 2.79
CA HIS A 222 -9.11 -8.09 3.12
C HIS A 222 -8.61 -9.45 2.69
N ALA A 223 -7.35 -9.53 2.25
CA ALA A 223 -6.69 -10.79 2.00
C ALA A 223 -6.50 -11.57 3.30
N SER A 224 -6.64 -12.88 3.24
CA SER A 224 -6.44 -13.81 4.36
C SER A 224 -5.72 -15.08 3.87
N GLY A 225 -5.42 -16.01 4.77
CA GLY A 225 -4.83 -17.30 4.39
C GLY A 225 -5.70 -18.09 3.40
N ASP A 226 -7.02 -18.09 3.63
CA ASP A 226 -7.99 -18.85 2.82
C ASP A 226 -8.51 -18.06 1.61
N ASN A 227 -8.32 -16.73 1.60
CA ASN A 227 -8.66 -15.85 0.50
C ASN A 227 -7.46 -14.92 0.19
N PRO A 228 -6.35 -15.46 -0.33
CA PRO A 228 -5.14 -14.70 -0.53
C PRO A 228 -5.28 -13.73 -1.70
N GLY A 229 -4.55 -12.62 -1.62
CA GLY A 229 -4.52 -11.63 -2.68
C GLY A 229 -3.75 -12.05 -3.93
N THR A 230 -4.16 -11.50 -5.07
CA THR A 230 -3.45 -11.68 -6.34
C THR A 230 -2.09 -11.01 -6.28
N LYS A 231 -1.09 -11.66 -6.89
CA LYS A 231 0.27 -11.13 -7.01
C LYS A 231 0.33 -10.02 -8.05
N VAL A 232 1.15 -9.01 -7.78
CA VAL A 232 1.36 -7.85 -8.66
C VAL A 232 2.86 -7.65 -8.85
N THR A 233 3.38 -7.86 -10.06
CA THR A 233 4.76 -7.47 -10.42
C THR A 233 4.73 -6.11 -11.10
N ILE A 234 5.53 -5.18 -10.61
CA ILE A 234 5.72 -3.86 -11.24
C ILE A 234 7.18 -3.73 -11.65
N TYR A 235 7.42 -3.42 -12.92
CA TYR A 235 8.78 -3.39 -13.47
C TYR A 235 8.94 -2.27 -14.51
N ASP A 236 10.18 -1.84 -14.69
CA ASP A 236 10.58 -0.80 -15.63
C ASP A 236 11.64 -1.37 -16.58
N GLY A 237 11.18 -2.07 -17.62
CA GLY A 237 12.04 -2.83 -18.53
C GLY A 237 11.30 -3.46 -19.70
N ASP A 238 12.05 -4.09 -20.61
CA ASP A 238 11.51 -4.71 -21.83
C ASP A 238 10.86 -6.08 -21.58
N SER A 239 11.19 -6.73 -20.45
CA SER A 239 10.60 -7.99 -20.01
C SER A 239 10.69 -8.13 -18.50
N ILE A 240 9.90 -9.08 -17.97
CA ILE A 240 10.03 -9.60 -16.60
C ILE A 240 11.23 -10.54 -16.55
#